data_AF-B2WJF2-F1
#
_entry.id   AF-B2WJF2-F1
#
_cell.length_a   1.000
_cell.length_b   1.000
_cell.length_c   1.000
_cell.angle_alpha   90.00
_cell.angle_beta   90.00
_cell.angle_gamma   90.00
#
_symmetry.space_group_name_H-M   'P 1'
#
loop_
_entity.id
_entity.type
_entity.pdbx_description
1 polymer ?
#
loop_
_entity_poly.entity_id
_entity_poly.type
_entity_poly.pdbx_seq_one_letter_code
_entity_poly.pdbx_strand_id
1 'polypeptide(L)'
;MKSFATALLIGAAAAANITVTNYHYVGVNGYPSLGFFLSADSVECSADHYVPGVAYKCNDPAWSFVIDADAPAEGNSFTLTHTVTCKTASAHFHIPLNGPIPTVLGQIGLGVTEELVVDEEQHGC
;
A
#
# COMPACT_ATOMS: atom_id res chain seq x y z
N MET A 1 -21.17 -48.64 -3.29
CA MET A 1 -19.93 -47.99 -2.83
C MET A 1 -20.06 -46.50 -3.15
N LYS A 2 -20.35 -45.67 -2.13
CA LYS A 2 -20.44 -44.21 -2.29
C LYS A 2 -19.04 -43.64 -2.09
N SER A 3 -18.42 -43.17 -3.16
CA SER A 3 -17.11 -42.53 -3.11
C SER A 3 -17.29 -41.12 -2.53
N PHE A 4 -16.65 -40.85 -1.39
CA PHE A 4 -16.54 -39.50 -0.85
C PHE A 4 -15.43 -38.79 -1.63
N ALA A 5 -15.80 -37.82 -2.46
CA ALA A 5 -14.83 -36.88 -3.01
C ALA A 5 -14.40 -35.95 -1.88
N THR A 6 -13.21 -36.20 -1.32
CA THR A 6 -12.53 -35.24 -0.45
C THR A 6 -12.11 -34.06 -1.31
N ALA A 7 -12.94 -33.02 -1.31
CA ALA A 7 -12.55 -31.70 -1.81
C ALA A 7 -11.50 -31.13 -0.85
N LEU A 8 -10.24 -31.19 -1.28
CA LEU A 8 -9.12 -30.54 -0.62
C LEU A 8 -9.26 -29.03 -0.87
N LEU A 9 -9.98 -28.29 0.01
CA LEU A 9 -9.85 -26.83 0.06
C LEU A 9 -8.51 -26.50 0.71
N ILE A 10 -7.44 -26.52 -0.07
CA ILE A 10 -6.17 -25.88 0.31
C ILE A 10 -6.06 -24.62 -0.54
N GLY A 11 -6.36 -23.49 0.09
CA GLY A 11 -6.20 -22.16 -0.51
C GLY A 11 -6.04 -21.12 0.59
N ALA A 12 -5.26 -21.42 1.63
CA ALA A 12 -4.73 -20.37 2.49
C ALA A 12 -3.60 -19.71 1.69
N ALA A 13 -3.89 -18.59 1.05
CA ALA A 13 -2.87 -17.78 0.41
C ALA A 13 -1.90 -17.28 1.49
N ALA A 14 -0.60 -17.48 1.26
CA ALA A 14 0.43 -17.03 2.19
C ALA A 14 0.47 -15.51 2.15
N ALA A 15 0.25 -14.90 3.32
CA ALA A 15 0.34 -13.47 3.49
C ALA A 15 1.82 -13.06 3.62
N ALA A 16 2.19 -11.93 3.00
CA ALA A 16 3.54 -11.41 3.02
C ALA A 16 3.61 -10.17 3.90
N ASN A 17 4.55 -10.12 4.84
CA ASN A 17 4.76 -8.95 5.69
C ASN A 17 5.55 -7.90 4.89
N ILE A 18 4.97 -6.71 4.71
CA ILE A 18 5.62 -5.58 4.06
C ILE A 18 5.76 -4.43 5.05
N THR A 19 6.97 -3.88 5.11
CA THR A 19 7.25 -2.68 5.91
C THR A 19 7.44 -1.49 5.00
N VAL A 20 6.71 -0.42 5.30
CA VAL A 20 6.91 0.92 4.74
C VAL A 20 7.98 1.61 5.57
N THR A 21 8.96 2.24 4.95
CA THR A 21 10.05 2.96 5.62
C THR A 21 10.35 4.27 4.91
N ASN A 22 11.04 5.19 5.62
CA ASN A 22 11.47 6.49 5.08
C ASN A 22 10.32 7.28 4.44
N TYR A 23 9.13 7.20 5.05
CA TYR A 23 7.96 7.92 4.59
C TYR A 23 8.21 9.42 4.73
N HIS A 24 7.95 10.18 3.67
CA HIS A 24 7.96 11.63 3.70
C HIS A 24 6.71 12.18 3.03
N TYR A 25 6.21 13.29 3.58
CA TYR A 25 5.09 14.04 3.03
C TYR A 25 5.44 15.53 2.96
N VAL A 26 5.02 16.17 1.88
CA VAL A 26 5.20 17.60 1.60
C VAL A 26 3.90 18.18 1.06
N GLY A 27 3.27 19.09 1.79
CA GLY A 27 1.98 19.70 1.44
C GLY A 27 2.05 21.21 1.22
N VAL A 28 3.01 21.70 0.42
CA VAL A 28 3.17 23.16 0.22
C VAL A 28 2.22 23.67 -0.86
N ASN A 29 1.60 24.85 -0.66
CA ASN A 29 0.88 25.59 -1.70
C ASN A 29 -0.22 24.82 -2.47
N GLY A 30 -0.86 23.83 -1.84
CA GLY A 30 -1.90 23.03 -2.49
C GLY A 30 -1.38 21.94 -3.42
N TYR A 31 -0.09 21.63 -3.34
CA TYR A 31 0.61 20.68 -4.19
C TYR A 31 1.20 19.55 -3.33
N PRO A 32 0.35 18.60 -2.90
CA PRO A 32 0.79 17.55 -1.99
C PRO A 32 1.64 16.52 -2.71
N SER A 33 2.72 16.11 -2.07
CA SER A 33 3.65 15.10 -2.57
C SER A 33 4.04 14.17 -1.42
N LEU A 34 4.27 12.90 -1.74
CA LEU A 34 4.73 11.92 -0.76
C LEU A 34 5.66 10.90 -1.38
N GLY A 35 6.44 10.23 -0.55
CA GLY A 35 7.18 9.06 -0.96
C GLY A 35 7.64 8.18 0.20
N PHE A 36 7.91 6.92 -0.09
CA PHE A 36 8.30 5.90 0.87
C PHE A 36 8.97 4.71 0.18
N PHE A 37 9.62 3.86 0.98
CA PHE A 37 10.27 2.63 0.53
C PHE A 37 9.57 1.40 1.12
N LEU A 38 9.48 0.34 0.34
CA LEU A 38 9.01 -0.97 0.79
C LEU A 38 10.19 -1.86 1.17
N SER A 39 9.98 -2.75 2.14
CA SER A 39 10.94 -3.81 2.48
C SER A 39 11.13 -4.85 1.37
N ALA A 40 10.25 -4.88 0.37
CA ALA A 40 10.43 -5.67 -0.85
C ALA A 40 11.46 -4.99 -1.75
N ASP A 41 12.68 -5.53 -1.79
CA ASP A 41 13.72 -5.25 -2.78
C ASP A 41 13.97 -3.77 -3.15
N SER A 42 13.93 -2.86 -2.16
CA SER A 42 14.16 -1.41 -2.37
C SER A 42 13.16 -0.76 -3.34
N VAL A 43 11.92 -1.26 -3.40
CA VAL A 43 10.84 -0.61 -4.14
C VAL A 43 10.56 0.76 -3.54
N GLU A 44 10.63 1.80 -4.37
CA GLU A 44 10.37 3.19 -4.04
C GLU A 44 9.03 3.59 -4.64
N CYS A 45 8.17 4.15 -3.80
CA CYS A 45 6.86 4.63 -4.20
C CYS A 45 6.79 6.12 -3.92
N SER A 46 6.45 6.92 -4.92
CA SER A 46 6.30 8.37 -4.77
C SER A 46 5.19 8.89 -5.66
N ALA A 47 4.54 9.96 -5.23
CA ALA A 47 3.58 10.70 -6.02
C ALA A 47 3.74 12.19 -5.74
N ASP A 48 4.08 12.94 -6.79
CA ASP A 48 4.11 14.39 -6.78
C ASP A 48 2.76 14.93 -7.24
N HIS A 49 2.31 16.03 -6.63
CA HIS A 49 1.03 16.66 -6.98
C HIS A 49 -0.15 15.67 -6.99
N TYR A 50 -0.18 14.78 -6.00
CA TYR A 50 -1.12 13.67 -6.04
C TYR A 50 -2.57 14.13 -5.81
N VAL A 51 -3.50 13.34 -6.34
CA VAL A 51 -4.93 13.47 -6.18
C VAL A 51 -5.41 12.25 -5.39
N PRO A 52 -6.04 12.42 -4.22
CA PRO A 52 -6.57 11.29 -3.46
C PRO A 52 -7.55 10.45 -4.28
N GLY A 53 -7.55 9.14 -4.05
CA GLY A 53 -8.35 8.16 -4.81
C GLY A 53 -7.77 7.77 -6.17
N VAL A 54 -6.69 8.40 -6.64
CA VAL A 54 -5.97 8.01 -7.86
C VAL A 54 -4.87 6.99 -7.52
N ALA A 55 -4.70 5.99 -8.39
CA ALA A 55 -3.64 5.01 -8.27
C ALA A 55 -2.32 5.51 -8.86
N TYR A 56 -1.24 5.36 -8.11
CA TYR A 56 0.13 5.70 -8.49
C TYR A 56 0.99 4.44 -8.56
N LYS A 57 1.88 4.37 -9.55
CA LYS A 57 2.83 3.26 -9.70
C LYS A 57 4.11 3.56 -8.92
N CYS A 58 4.66 2.54 -8.28
CA CYS A 58 6.00 2.60 -7.72
C CYS A 58 7.05 2.41 -8.84
N ASN A 59 8.33 2.51 -8.50
CA ASN A 59 9.42 2.26 -9.44
C ASN A 59 9.39 0.83 -10.04
N ASP A 60 8.90 -0.14 -9.27
CA ASP A 60 8.48 -1.46 -9.75
C ASP A 60 7.00 -1.42 -10.16
N PRO A 61 6.67 -1.69 -11.45
CA PRO A 61 5.29 -1.62 -11.94
C PRO A 61 4.34 -2.68 -11.38
N ALA A 62 4.88 -3.75 -10.74
CA ALA A 62 4.09 -4.73 -10.00
C ALA A 62 3.43 -4.09 -8.76
N TRP A 63 3.94 -2.96 -8.28
CA TRP A 63 3.44 -2.24 -7.13
C TRP A 63 2.71 -0.96 -7.51
N SER A 64 1.61 -0.70 -6.81
CA SER A 64 0.87 0.56 -6.89
C SER A 64 0.27 0.91 -5.55
N PHE A 65 -0.04 2.19 -5.33
CA PHE A 65 -0.72 2.65 -4.14
C PHE A 65 -1.78 3.70 -4.46
N VAL A 66 -2.79 3.79 -3.59
CA VAL A 66 -3.86 4.79 -3.65
C VAL A 66 -3.91 5.52 -2.32
N ILE A 67 -3.75 6.85 -2.33
CA ILE A 67 -3.92 7.68 -1.13
C ILE A 67 -5.41 7.87 -0.85
N ASP A 68 -5.84 7.70 0.40
CA ASP A 68 -7.25 7.85 0.76
C ASP A 68 -7.68 9.32 0.76
N ALA A 69 -8.91 9.59 0.31
CA ALA A 69 -9.49 10.93 0.26
C ALA A 69 -9.82 11.49 1.65
N ASP A 70 -10.15 10.61 2.59
CA ASP A 70 -10.62 10.94 3.94
C ASP A 70 -9.56 10.61 5.00
N ALA A 71 -8.28 10.78 4.68
CA ALA A 71 -7.21 10.55 5.65
C ALA A 71 -7.41 11.44 6.88
N PRO A 72 -7.29 10.91 8.10
CA PRO A 72 -7.48 11.68 9.33
C PRO A 72 -6.41 12.78 9.42
N ALA A 73 -6.74 13.92 10.06
CA ALA A 73 -5.84 15.07 10.17
C ALA A 73 -4.47 14.77 10.84
N GLU A 74 -4.35 13.61 11.49
CA GLU A 74 -3.17 13.17 12.25
C GLU A 74 -2.24 12.25 11.43
N GLY A 75 -2.53 11.98 10.17
CA GLY A 75 -1.71 11.09 9.35
C GLY A 75 -2.12 11.00 7.89
N ASN A 76 -1.40 10.16 7.15
CA ASN A 76 -1.79 9.79 5.79
C ASN A 76 -2.14 8.30 5.76
N SER A 77 -3.27 7.97 5.16
CA SER A 77 -3.68 6.60 4.91
C SER A 77 -3.61 6.30 3.42
N PHE A 78 -3.18 5.09 3.07
CA PHE A 78 -3.14 4.63 1.70
C PHE A 78 -3.27 3.10 1.61
N THR A 79 -3.80 2.64 0.49
CA THR A 79 -3.84 1.22 0.15
C THR A 79 -2.70 0.88 -0.78
N LEU A 80 -1.87 -0.09 -0.43
CA LEU A 80 -0.80 -0.65 -1.25
C LEU A 80 -1.30 -1.91 -1.94
N THR A 81 -0.98 -2.06 -3.22
CA THR A 81 -1.37 -3.19 -4.06
C THR A 81 -0.15 -3.76 -4.78
N HIS A 82 0.02 -5.07 -4.70
CA HIS A 82 1.03 -5.84 -5.42
C HIS A 82 0.36 -6.83 -6.37
N THR A 83 0.66 -6.75 -7.66
CA THR A 83 0.05 -7.63 -8.69
C THR A 83 1.13 -8.39 -9.44
N VAL A 84 1.12 -9.71 -9.33
CA VAL A 84 2.06 -10.62 -10.04
C VAL A 84 1.27 -11.79 -10.61
N THR A 85 1.45 -12.06 -11.92
CA THR A 85 0.92 -13.27 -12.58
C THR A 85 -0.54 -13.57 -12.20
N CYS A 86 -1.39 -12.55 -12.31
CA CYS A 86 -2.83 -12.60 -12.00
C CYS A 86 -3.23 -12.67 -10.52
N LYS A 87 -2.29 -12.67 -9.59
CA LYS A 87 -2.58 -12.57 -8.15
C LYS A 87 -2.38 -11.15 -7.70
N THR A 88 -3.38 -10.62 -7.00
CA THR A 88 -3.31 -9.29 -6.40
C THR A 88 -3.32 -9.45 -4.90
N ALA A 89 -2.38 -8.79 -4.23
CA ALA A 89 -2.38 -8.66 -2.79
C ALA A 89 -2.48 -7.19 -2.41
N SER A 90 -3.19 -6.89 -1.33
CA SER A 90 -3.33 -5.52 -0.84
C SER A 90 -3.20 -5.44 0.67
N ALA A 91 -2.77 -4.28 1.14
CA ALA A 91 -2.76 -3.91 2.55
C ALA A 91 -3.05 -2.43 2.69
N HIS A 92 -3.71 -2.08 3.77
CA HIS A 92 -4.01 -0.69 4.12
C HIS A 92 -3.01 -0.21 5.16
N PHE A 93 -2.35 0.91 4.89
CA PHE A 93 -1.37 1.51 5.78
C PHE A 93 -1.90 2.84 6.30
N HIS A 94 -1.73 3.07 7.61
CA HIS A 94 -1.91 4.37 8.22
C HIS A 94 -0.57 4.83 8.80
N ILE A 95 -0.01 5.91 8.24
CA ILE A 95 1.24 6.50 8.70
C ILE A 95 0.93 7.74 9.53
N PRO A 96 1.13 7.69 10.86
CA PRO A 96 0.92 8.85 11.71
C PRO A 96 1.96 9.93 11.39
N LEU A 97 1.50 11.17 11.36
CA LEU A 97 2.30 12.35 11.12
C LEU A 97 2.44 13.11 12.46
N ASN A 98 3.67 13.27 12.95
CA ASN A 98 3.93 14.03 14.20
C ASN A 98 3.63 15.54 14.08
N GLY A 99 2.47 16.00 14.54
CA GLY A 99 2.15 17.42 14.75
C GLY A 99 1.15 18.03 13.75
N PRO A 100 0.63 19.25 14.01
CA PRO A 100 -0.30 19.93 13.10
C PRO A 100 0.43 20.24 11.80
N ILE A 101 0.05 19.59 10.68
CA ILE A 101 0.69 19.60 9.35
C ILE A 101 1.15 21.02 8.97
N PRO A 102 2.39 21.44 9.28
CA PRO A 102 2.89 22.75 8.90
C PRO A 102 3.44 22.58 7.50
N THR A 103 2.98 23.43 6.60
CA THR A 103 3.13 23.34 5.14
C THR A 103 4.55 23.24 4.58
N VAL A 104 5.63 23.15 5.35
CA VAL A 104 6.99 22.95 4.83
C VAL A 104 7.89 22.30 5.90
N LEU A 105 8.77 21.38 5.45
CA LEU A 105 9.87 20.67 6.12
C LEU A 105 9.55 19.21 6.47
N GLY A 106 9.68 18.35 5.45
CA GLY A 106 9.77 16.88 5.48
C GLY A 106 9.36 16.22 6.80
N GLN A 107 8.08 15.93 6.94
CA GLN A 107 7.61 15.15 8.06
C GLN A 107 7.92 13.68 7.77
N ILE A 108 8.83 13.11 8.56
CA ILE A 108 9.18 11.69 8.46
C ILE A 108 8.12 10.90 9.19
N GLY A 109 7.32 10.15 8.43
CA GLY A 109 6.44 9.13 8.99
C GLY A 109 7.27 7.98 9.52
N LEU A 110 6.92 7.46 10.70
CA LEU A 110 7.54 6.24 11.20
C LEU A 110 7.14 5.07 10.29
N GLY A 111 8.06 4.13 10.10
CA GLY A 111 7.78 2.94 9.30
C GLY A 111 6.68 2.09 9.94
N VAL A 112 5.77 1.57 9.12
CA VAL A 112 4.66 0.71 9.55
C VAL A 112 4.76 -0.61 8.79
N THR A 113 4.54 -1.71 9.50
CA THR A 113 4.53 -3.06 8.93
C THR A 113 3.09 -3.55 8.89
N GLU A 114 2.63 -3.96 7.72
CA GLU A 114 1.32 -4.56 7.52
C GLU A 114 1.44 -5.85 6.70
N GLU A 115 0.45 -6.71 6.87
CA GLU A 115 0.34 -7.97 6.15
C GLU A 115 -0.41 -7.75 4.82
N LEU A 116 0.24 -8.10 3.71
CA LEU A 116 -0.42 -8.16 2.40
C LEU A 116 -1.34 -9.38 2.34
N VAL A 117 -2.62 -9.13 2.17
CA VAL A 117 -3.63 -10.17 1.96
C VAL A 117 -3.83 -10.37 0.46
N VAL A 118 -3.69 -11.61 0.01
CA VAL A 118 -3.94 -11.97 -1.40
C VAL A 118 -5.44 -12.09 -1.62
N ASP A 119 -5.98 -11.24 -2.49
CA ASP A 119 -7.32 -11.39 -3.03
C ASP A 119 -7.22 -12.26 -4.29
N GLU A 120 -7.60 -13.53 -4.17
CA GLU A 120 -7.71 -14.42 -5.33
C GLU A 120 -8.99 -14.08 -6.08
N GLU A 121 -8.93 -13.12 -7.01
CA GLU A 121 -9.98 -12.97 -8.00
C GLU A 121 -9.98 -14.22 -8.90
N GLN A 122 -10.80 -15.20 -8.52
CA GLN A 122 -11.01 -16.48 -9.21
C GLN A 122 -11.77 -16.29 -10.53
N HIS A 123 -11.24 -15.51 -11.47
CA HIS A 123 -11.76 -15.46 -12.83
C HIS A 123 -10.64 -15.42 -13.86
N GLY A 124 -10.16 -16.61 -14.23
CA GLY A 124 -9.56 -16.86 -15.52
C GLY A 124 -8.25 -16.11 -15.78
N CYS A 125 -7.20 -16.59 -15.14
CA CYS A 125 -6.05 -17.02 -15.94
C CYS A 125 -6.26 -18.53 -16.18
#